data_AF-A0A6N8JP60-F1
#
_entry.id   AF-A0A6N8JP60-F1
#
_cell.length_a   1.000
_cell.length_b   1.000
_cell.length_c   1.000
_cell.angle_alpha   90.00
_cell.angle_beta   90.00
_cell.angle_gamma   90.00
#
_symmetry.space_group_name_H-M   'P 1'
#
loop_
_entity.id
_entity.type
_entity.pdbx_description
1 polymer ?
#
loop_
_entity_poly.entity_id
_entity_poly.type
_entity_poly.pdbx_seq_one_letter_code
_entity_poly.pdbx_strand_id
1 'polypeptide(L)'
;MEETTKSPTRTKATWKPRIDEGDPSFFEVQDATMVALGGAEPGGFREPGRAPVAEMPYQGRDGLAGALGSAPVALLEADEVPEGVQISYRIVGGYDANAVEVRWALPADGRGTDGEPLQLSWVMLKTFTGLQVKYPLPGKRCPLVFALADEDAYVYCDEPVCKECTFRCKQGFAVYAAIAGLGIVKVPLSPNARRG
;
A
#
# COMPACT_ATOMS: atom_id res chain seq x y z
N MET A 1 -12.08 -36.88 15.10
CA MET A 1 -10.88 -36.05 14.86
C MET A 1 -11.41 -34.81 14.16
N GLU A 2 -11.66 -33.74 14.92
CA GLU A 2 -12.13 -32.46 14.33
C GLU A 2 -11.00 -31.93 13.46
N GLU A 3 -11.19 -31.93 12.15
CA GLU A 3 -10.36 -31.11 11.26
C GLU A 3 -10.50 -29.67 11.75
N THR A 4 -9.42 -29.13 12.29
CA THR A 4 -9.35 -27.71 12.60
C THR A 4 -9.43 -26.99 11.25
N THR A 5 -10.63 -26.55 10.86
CA THR A 5 -10.87 -25.82 9.62
C THR A 5 -10.14 -24.49 9.70
N LYS A 6 -8.91 -24.49 9.19
CA LYS A 6 -8.11 -23.28 8.99
C LYS A 6 -8.88 -22.31 8.10
N SER A 7 -8.71 -21.01 8.34
CA SER A 7 -9.40 -19.98 7.55
C SER A 7 -9.13 -20.15 6.04
N PRO A 8 -10.13 -19.94 5.16
CA PRO A 8 -9.93 -19.96 3.72
C PRO A 8 -8.93 -18.89 3.23
N THR A 9 -8.69 -17.84 4.02
CA THR A 9 -7.72 -16.77 3.72
C THR A 9 -6.31 -17.11 4.19
N ARG A 10 -6.10 -18.26 4.84
CA ARG A 10 -4.80 -18.67 5.34
C ARG A 10 -3.92 -19.13 4.17
N THR A 11 -2.72 -18.58 4.11
CA THR A 11 -1.69 -19.04 3.17
C THR A 11 -1.36 -20.52 3.35
N LYS A 12 -1.14 -21.19 2.23
CA LYS A 12 -0.61 -22.57 2.17
C LYS A 12 0.84 -22.60 1.67
N ALA A 13 1.41 -21.45 1.34
CA ALA A 13 2.76 -21.34 0.83
C ALA A 13 3.81 -21.75 1.88
N THR A 14 4.80 -22.53 1.46
CA THR A 14 5.98 -22.89 2.27
C THR A 14 7.19 -22.01 1.99
N TRP A 15 7.04 -21.07 1.05
CA TRP A 15 8.05 -20.11 0.62
C TRP A 15 7.68 -18.70 1.13
N LYS A 16 8.68 -17.82 1.15
CA LYS A 16 8.67 -16.52 1.84
C LYS A 16 8.79 -15.39 0.81
N PRO A 17 7.72 -15.11 0.04
CA PRO A 17 7.75 -14.09 -0.99
C PRO A 17 8.08 -12.70 -0.40
N ARG A 18 8.89 -11.95 -1.14
CA ARG A 18 9.03 -10.50 -0.98
C ARG A 18 8.53 -9.83 -2.24
N ILE A 19 8.10 -8.58 -2.15
CA ILE A 19 7.82 -7.74 -3.31
C ILE A 19 8.88 -6.66 -3.44
N ASP A 20 9.27 -6.35 -4.67
CA ASP A 20 10.16 -5.24 -4.99
C ASP A 20 9.57 -3.91 -4.45
N GLU A 21 10.43 -3.00 -4.00
CA GLU A 21 10.02 -1.76 -3.34
C GLU A 21 9.54 -0.67 -4.31
N GLY A 22 9.72 -0.86 -5.63
CA GLY A 22 9.31 0.07 -6.67
C GLY A 22 7.81 0.37 -6.67
N ASP A 23 7.49 1.64 -6.83
CA ASP A 23 6.12 2.15 -6.72
C ASP A 23 5.30 1.93 -8.00
N PRO A 24 3.96 1.85 -7.90
CA PRO A 24 3.09 2.05 -9.06
C PRO A 24 3.31 3.45 -9.64
N SER A 25 3.36 3.55 -10.96
CA SER A 25 3.38 4.85 -11.64
C SER A 25 1.97 5.46 -11.65
N PHE A 26 1.85 6.67 -11.10
CA PHE A 26 0.62 7.46 -11.08
C PHE A 26 0.72 8.64 -12.04
N PHE A 27 -0.38 8.98 -12.70
CA PHE A 27 -0.46 10.08 -13.66
C PHE A 27 -1.76 10.88 -13.46
N GLU A 28 -1.73 12.19 -13.66
CA GLU A 28 -2.93 13.03 -13.74
C GLU A 28 -3.31 13.30 -15.20
N VAL A 29 -4.59 13.14 -15.51
CA VAL A 29 -5.20 13.44 -16.81
C VAL A 29 -6.57 14.05 -16.59
N GLN A 30 -6.78 15.32 -16.96
CA GLN A 30 -8.11 15.96 -16.96
C GLN A 30 -8.90 15.71 -15.65
N ASP A 31 -8.25 15.92 -14.50
CA ASP A 31 -8.79 15.73 -13.14
C ASP A 31 -8.97 14.26 -12.69
N ALA A 32 -8.41 13.29 -13.41
CA ALA A 32 -8.39 11.90 -13.04
C ALA A 32 -6.96 11.40 -12.76
N THR A 33 -6.80 10.72 -11.62
CA THR A 33 -5.60 9.94 -11.34
C THR A 33 -5.66 8.58 -12.05
N MET A 34 -4.71 8.32 -12.93
CA MET A 34 -4.46 7.03 -13.55
C MET A 34 -3.34 6.29 -12.81
N VAL A 35 -3.43 4.96 -12.76
CA VAL A 35 -2.37 4.09 -12.26
C VAL A 35 -2.02 3.05 -13.32
N ALA A 36 -0.74 2.82 -13.54
CA ALA A 36 -0.30 1.73 -14.39
C ALA A 36 -0.61 0.39 -13.71
N LEU A 37 -1.25 -0.54 -14.43
CA LEU A 37 -1.43 -1.93 -13.97
C LEU A 37 -0.49 -2.91 -14.68
N GLY A 38 0.11 -2.52 -15.80
CA GLY A 38 0.81 -3.43 -16.71
C GLY A 38 1.99 -2.82 -17.48
N GLY A 39 2.90 -3.72 -17.82
CA GLY A 39 4.24 -3.49 -18.36
C GLY A 39 4.37 -3.94 -19.81
N ALA A 40 5.49 -3.58 -20.45
CA ALA A 40 5.92 -4.32 -21.66
C ALA A 40 6.36 -5.74 -21.27
N GLU A 41 6.97 -5.86 -20.08
CA GLU A 41 7.37 -7.13 -19.49
C GLU A 41 6.30 -7.64 -18.52
N PRO A 42 6.06 -8.97 -18.48
CA PRO A 42 5.21 -9.59 -17.46
C PRO A 42 5.85 -9.50 -16.07
N GLY A 43 5.03 -9.66 -15.03
CA GLY A 43 5.55 -9.83 -13.67
C GLY A 43 6.42 -11.08 -13.55
N GLY A 44 7.45 -11.01 -12.72
CA GLY A 44 8.47 -12.06 -12.61
C GLY A 44 9.10 -12.14 -11.23
N PHE A 45 10.08 -13.03 -11.09
CA PHE A 45 10.89 -13.16 -9.89
C PHE A 45 12.37 -12.98 -10.25
N ARG A 46 13.04 -12.05 -9.56
CA ARG A 46 14.47 -11.77 -9.79
C ARG A 46 15.39 -12.91 -9.34
N GLU A 47 14.99 -13.64 -8.30
CA GLU A 47 15.83 -14.66 -7.66
C GLU A 47 15.08 -15.98 -7.50
N PRO A 48 15.69 -17.14 -7.83
CA PRO A 48 15.12 -18.44 -7.53
C PRO A 48 15.28 -18.78 -6.03
N GLY A 49 14.45 -19.69 -5.51
CA GLY A 49 14.61 -20.24 -4.17
C GLY A 49 13.45 -19.96 -3.23
N ARG A 50 13.70 -19.99 -1.91
CA ARG A 50 12.64 -19.92 -0.89
C ARG A 50 12.25 -18.49 -0.50
N ALA A 51 12.96 -17.46 -0.96
CA ALA A 51 12.68 -16.06 -0.67
C ALA A 51 12.77 -15.15 -1.92
N PRO A 52 12.07 -15.51 -3.00
CA PRO A 52 12.14 -14.75 -4.25
C PRO A 52 11.56 -13.34 -4.07
N VAL A 53 12.03 -12.41 -4.89
CA VAL A 53 11.52 -11.03 -4.95
C VAL A 53 10.64 -10.90 -6.19
N ALA A 54 9.34 -10.66 -6.00
CA ALA A 54 8.41 -10.38 -7.08
C ALA A 54 8.65 -8.99 -7.65
N GLU A 55 8.81 -8.93 -8.97
CA GLU A 55 8.87 -7.71 -9.76
C GLU A 55 7.53 -7.56 -10.47
N MET A 56 6.88 -6.43 -10.26
CA MET A 56 5.53 -6.22 -10.75
C MET A 56 5.52 -5.41 -12.04
N PRO A 57 4.62 -5.72 -12.99
CA PRO A 57 4.62 -5.14 -14.33
C PRO A 57 4.21 -3.65 -14.34
N TYR A 58 3.70 -3.12 -13.24
CA TYR A 58 3.29 -1.71 -13.13
C TYR A 58 4.44 -0.72 -12.86
N GLN A 59 5.67 -1.22 -12.60
CA GLN A 59 6.81 -0.38 -12.23
C GLN A 59 7.48 0.29 -13.46
N GLY A 60 8.15 1.43 -13.23
CA GLY A 60 9.10 2.02 -14.18
C GLY A 60 8.48 2.61 -15.46
N ARG A 61 7.30 3.23 -15.37
CA ARG A 61 6.58 3.78 -16.54
C ARG A 61 6.71 5.30 -16.69
N ASP A 62 7.84 5.88 -16.33
CA ASP A 62 8.06 7.33 -16.44
C ASP A 62 7.93 7.84 -17.89
N GLY A 63 8.18 6.97 -18.88
CA GLY A 63 8.01 7.27 -20.31
C GLY A 63 6.56 7.31 -20.83
N LEU A 64 5.55 7.03 -19.99
CA LEU A 64 4.14 7.24 -20.36
C LEU A 64 3.73 8.72 -20.19
N ALA A 65 4.51 9.50 -19.45
CA ALA A 65 4.29 10.94 -19.27
C ALA A 65 4.26 11.65 -20.64
N GLY A 66 3.24 12.48 -20.85
CA GLY A 66 3.04 13.21 -22.11
C GLY A 66 2.23 12.46 -23.17
N ALA A 67 2.10 11.13 -23.08
CA ALA A 67 1.07 10.43 -23.84
C ALA A 67 -0.31 10.76 -23.26
N LEU A 68 -1.28 11.07 -24.13
CA LEU A 68 -2.66 11.45 -23.76
C LEU A 68 -2.77 12.74 -22.91
N GLY A 69 -1.74 13.60 -22.92
CA GLY A 69 -1.74 14.82 -22.08
C GLY A 69 -1.58 14.54 -20.58
N SER A 70 -1.03 13.38 -20.23
CA SER A 70 -0.79 12.99 -18.84
C SER A 70 0.47 13.62 -18.24
N ALA A 71 0.41 13.93 -16.94
CA ALA A 71 1.56 14.35 -16.16
C ALA A 71 1.85 13.32 -15.06
N PRO A 72 3.12 12.96 -14.80
CA PRO A 72 3.46 12.04 -13.72
C PRO A 72 3.17 12.69 -12.36
N VAL A 73 2.71 11.88 -11.40
CA VAL A 73 2.47 12.34 -10.02
C VAL A 73 3.69 12.03 -9.16
N ALA A 74 4.30 13.06 -8.61
CA ALA A 74 5.31 12.90 -7.57
C ALA A 74 4.65 12.42 -6.27
N LEU A 75 5.20 11.35 -5.68
CA LEU A 75 4.78 10.86 -4.38
C LEU A 75 5.41 11.70 -3.27
N LEU A 76 4.64 11.97 -2.22
CA LEU A 76 5.11 12.58 -0.99
C LEU A 76 5.41 11.47 0.01
N GLU A 77 6.55 11.52 0.69
CA GLU A 77 6.81 10.64 1.82
C GLU A 77 6.02 11.10 3.06
N ALA A 78 5.74 10.16 3.97
CA ALA A 78 4.86 10.40 5.12
C ALA A 78 5.31 11.53 6.07
N ASP A 79 6.59 11.90 6.04
CA ASP A 79 7.20 12.97 6.83
C ASP A 79 7.34 14.30 6.09
N GLU A 80 7.08 14.32 4.78
CA GLU A 80 7.11 15.52 3.95
C GLU A 80 5.75 16.22 3.92
N VAL A 81 4.74 15.64 4.58
CA VAL A 81 3.40 16.20 4.67
C VAL A 81 3.37 17.43 5.61
N PRO A 82 2.46 18.40 5.37
CA PRO A 82 2.31 19.56 6.23
C PRO A 82 1.96 19.21 7.68
N GLU A 83 2.25 20.13 8.60
CA GLU A 83 1.89 19.98 10.01
C GLU A 83 0.40 19.66 10.19
N GLY A 84 0.10 18.70 11.06
CA GLY A 84 -1.27 18.24 11.34
C GLY A 84 -1.83 17.23 10.33
N VAL A 85 -1.21 17.05 9.17
CA VAL A 85 -1.51 15.93 8.25
C VAL A 85 -0.75 14.69 8.72
N GLN A 86 -1.46 13.58 8.90
CA GLN A 86 -0.85 12.31 9.27
C GLN A 86 -1.51 11.15 8.54
N ILE A 87 -0.71 10.29 7.92
CA ILE A 87 -1.13 8.98 7.42
C ILE A 87 -0.27 7.93 8.12
N SER A 88 -0.93 6.93 8.70
CA SER A 88 -0.26 5.83 9.40
C SER A 88 -1.01 4.53 9.15
N TYR A 89 -0.39 3.41 9.51
CA TYR A 89 -1.02 2.12 9.45
C TYR A 89 -0.85 1.34 10.75
N ARG A 90 -1.66 0.28 10.91
CA ARG A 90 -1.43 -0.79 11.88
C ARG A 90 -1.75 -2.12 11.23
N ILE A 91 -0.95 -3.14 11.51
CA ILE A 91 -1.32 -4.51 11.17
C ILE A 91 -2.17 -5.07 12.31
N VAL A 92 -3.36 -5.55 11.99
CA VAL A 92 -4.34 -6.10 12.95
C VAL A 92 -4.79 -7.49 12.52
N GLY A 93 -5.58 -8.14 13.37
CA GLY A 93 -6.01 -9.52 13.17
C GLY A 93 -4.95 -10.49 13.66
N GLY A 94 -4.95 -11.71 13.13
CA GLY A 94 -3.96 -12.72 13.49
C GLY A 94 -3.55 -13.68 12.40
N TYR A 95 -2.96 -14.83 12.77
CA TYR A 95 -2.35 -15.76 11.82
C TYR A 95 -3.30 -16.24 10.71
N ASP A 96 -4.57 -16.50 11.05
CA ASP A 96 -5.55 -17.02 10.10
C ASP A 96 -6.26 -15.92 9.29
N ALA A 97 -6.21 -14.67 9.76
CA ALA A 97 -6.75 -13.50 9.08
C ALA A 97 -6.10 -12.24 9.62
N ASN A 98 -5.25 -11.59 8.83
CA ASN A 98 -4.69 -10.28 9.17
C ASN A 98 -5.11 -9.21 8.16
N ALA A 99 -5.01 -7.97 8.60
CA ALA A 99 -5.45 -6.81 7.86
C ALA A 99 -4.54 -5.62 8.11
N VAL A 100 -4.55 -4.66 7.20
CA VAL A 100 -3.91 -3.37 7.36
C VAL A 100 -5.00 -2.34 7.67
N GLU A 101 -4.97 -1.76 8.86
CA GLU A 101 -5.74 -0.56 9.18
C GLU A 101 -4.96 0.67 8.74
N VAL A 102 -5.47 1.42 7.79
CA VAL A 102 -4.96 2.74 7.42
C VAL A 102 -5.71 3.79 8.22
N ARG A 103 -4.95 4.63 8.90
CA ARG A 103 -5.44 5.71 9.75
C ARG A 103 -4.96 7.04 9.21
N TRP A 104 -5.83 8.03 9.24
CA TRP A 104 -5.48 9.39 8.82
C TRP A 104 -5.99 10.43 9.81
N ALA A 105 -5.29 11.55 9.88
CA ALA A 105 -5.72 12.79 10.49
C ALA A 105 -5.41 13.94 9.52
N LEU A 106 -6.40 14.82 9.32
CA LEU A 106 -6.28 16.02 8.50
C LEU A 106 -6.77 17.22 9.33
N PRO A 107 -6.08 18.37 9.29
CA PRO A 107 -6.54 19.57 9.99
C PRO A 107 -7.86 20.08 9.39
N ALA A 108 -8.81 20.47 10.23
CA ALA A 108 -10.14 20.89 9.77
C ALA A 108 -10.11 22.17 8.92
N ASP A 109 -9.15 23.04 9.21
CA ASP A 109 -8.82 24.27 8.49
C ASP A 109 -7.70 24.08 7.46
N GLY A 110 -7.20 22.85 7.27
CA GLY A 110 -6.24 22.53 6.23
C GLY A 110 -6.76 22.88 4.85
N ARG A 111 -5.92 23.55 4.05
CA ARG A 111 -6.23 23.93 2.67
C ARG A 111 -5.14 23.47 1.73
N GLY A 112 -5.56 23.09 0.52
CA GLY A 112 -4.67 22.80 -0.58
C GLY A 112 -4.15 24.06 -1.29
N THR A 113 -3.39 23.83 -2.36
CA THR A 113 -2.78 24.87 -3.19
C THR A 113 -3.80 25.88 -3.73
N ASP A 114 -5.01 25.41 -4.07
CA ASP A 114 -6.07 26.23 -4.67
C ASP A 114 -7.14 26.67 -3.64
N GLY A 115 -6.87 26.47 -2.34
CA GLY A 115 -7.74 26.90 -1.24
C GLY A 115 -8.91 25.95 -0.95
N GLU A 116 -8.94 24.78 -1.55
CA GLU A 116 -9.88 23.70 -1.27
C GLU A 116 -9.56 22.99 0.06
N PRO A 117 -10.55 22.43 0.79
CA PRO A 117 -10.29 21.68 2.00
C PRO A 117 -9.50 20.40 1.72
N LEU A 118 -8.52 20.09 2.58
CA LEU A 118 -7.84 18.80 2.53
C LEU A 118 -8.82 17.67 2.80
N GLN A 119 -8.91 16.71 1.88
CA GLN A 119 -9.81 15.57 1.99
C GLN A 119 -9.14 14.30 1.46
N LEU A 120 -9.23 13.21 2.22
CA LEU A 120 -8.80 11.90 1.74
C LEU A 120 -9.75 11.44 0.62
N SER A 121 -9.22 11.19 -0.57
CA SER A 121 -9.98 10.81 -1.78
C SER A 121 -10.04 9.30 -1.96
N TRP A 122 -8.90 8.63 -1.84
CA TRP A 122 -8.78 7.18 -1.92
C TRP A 122 -7.50 6.71 -1.23
N VAL A 123 -7.47 5.42 -0.89
CA VAL A 123 -6.30 4.75 -0.37
C VAL A 123 -6.06 3.47 -1.16
N MET A 124 -4.84 3.30 -1.65
CA MET A 124 -4.37 2.09 -2.30
C MET A 124 -3.39 1.36 -1.38
N LEU A 125 -3.54 0.05 -1.25
CA LEU A 125 -2.57 -0.84 -0.62
C LEU A 125 -1.89 -1.67 -1.70
N LYS A 126 -0.57 -1.53 -1.82
CA LYS A 126 0.30 -2.44 -2.56
C LYS A 126 0.70 -3.61 -1.69
N THR A 127 0.57 -4.80 -2.25
CA THR A 127 0.82 -6.10 -1.61
C THR A 127 1.56 -7.01 -2.57
N PHE A 128 1.88 -8.24 -2.16
CA PHE A 128 2.55 -9.22 -3.01
C PHE A 128 1.65 -9.69 -4.15
N THR A 129 0.36 -9.90 -3.89
CA THR A 129 -0.57 -10.41 -4.90
C THR A 129 -1.18 -9.32 -5.79
N GLY A 130 -1.01 -8.05 -5.44
CA GLY A 130 -1.43 -6.93 -6.28
C GLY A 130 -1.75 -5.66 -5.51
N LEU A 131 -2.74 -4.92 -6.03
CA LEU A 131 -3.18 -3.62 -5.52
C LEU A 131 -4.63 -3.71 -5.06
N GLN A 132 -4.93 -3.15 -3.89
CA GLN A 132 -6.31 -2.97 -3.41
C GLN A 132 -6.60 -1.48 -3.27
N VAL A 133 -7.74 -0.99 -3.77
CA VAL A 133 -8.15 0.42 -3.63
C VAL A 133 -9.44 0.52 -2.82
N LYS A 134 -9.49 1.46 -1.88
CA LYS A 134 -10.69 1.78 -1.10
C LYS A 134 -10.93 3.29 -1.06
N TYR A 135 -12.20 3.65 -1.03
CA TYR A 135 -12.66 5.04 -1.00
C TYR A 135 -13.29 5.36 0.36
N PRO A 136 -12.88 6.45 1.05
CA PRO A 136 -13.65 6.99 2.17
C PRO A 136 -14.89 7.69 1.63
N LEU A 137 -16.04 6.99 1.64
CA LEU A 137 -17.32 7.61 1.29
C LEU A 137 -17.67 8.77 2.24
N PRO A 138 -18.55 9.72 1.83
CA PRO A 138 -18.94 10.83 2.69
C PRO A 138 -19.34 10.39 4.10
N GLY A 139 -18.76 11.02 5.13
CA GLY A 139 -18.98 10.69 6.54
C GLY A 139 -18.16 9.50 7.06
N LYS A 140 -17.40 8.78 6.21
CA LYS A 140 -16.49 7.71 6.64
C LYS A 140 -15.40 8.29 7.53
N ARG A 141 -15.39 7.87 8.79
CA ARG A 141 -14.29 8.13 9.72
C ARG A 141 -13.22 7.05 9.63
N CYS A 142 -12.01 7.43 10.01
CA CYS A 142 -10.88 6.55 10.25
C CYS A 142 -11.29 5.33 11.11
N PRO A 143 -10.82 4.10 10.84
CA PRO A 143 -9.85 3.71 9.79
C PRO A 143 -10.49 3.15 8.50
N LEU A 144 -9.68 2.96 7.47
CA LEU A 144 -9.94 2.06 6.35
C LEU A 144 -9.20 0.75 6.60
N VAL A 145 -9.88 -0.40 6.46
CA VAL A 145 -9.30 -1.72 6.75
C VAL A 145 -9.15 -2.50 5.45
N PHE A 146 -7.96 -2.99 5.15
CA PHE A 146 -7.64 -3.84 3.99
C PHE A 146 -7.39 -5.27 4.48
N ALA A 147 -8.22 -6.20 4.04
CA ALA A 147 -8.03 -7.61 4.38
C ALA A 147 -6.88 -8.18 3.54
N LEU A 148 -6.02 -8.97 4.18
CA LEU A 148 -4.97 -9.72 3.52
C LEU A 148 -5.39 -11.20 3.48
N ALA A 149 -5.10 -11.86 2.37
CA ALA A 149 -5.43 -13.26 2.17
C ALA A 149 -4.30 -13.96 1.42
N ASP A 150 -4.24 -15.27 1.58
CA ASP A 150 -3.23 -16.15 0.98
C ASP A 150 -1.80 -15.61 1.17
N GLU A 151 -0.98 -15.49 0.13
CA GLU A 151 0.40 -15.02 0.22
C GLU A 151 0.52 -13.64 0.89
N ASP A 152 -0.49 -12.77 0.74
CA ASP A 152 -0.49 -11.48 1.43
C ASP A 152 -0.78 -11.60 2.92
N ALA A 153 -1.43 -12.68 3.38
CA ALA A 153 -1.65 -12.94 4.80
C ALA A 153 -0.42 -13.56 5.48
N TYR A 154 0.60 -13.98 4.72
CA TYR A 154 1.77 -14.69 5.24
C TYR A 154 2.53 -13.92 6.33
N VAL A 155 2.96 -14.63 7.39
CA VAL A 155 3.81 -14.10 8.47
C VAL A 155 5.03 -15.00 8.69
N TYR A 156 6.20 -14.39 8.91
CA TYR A 156 7.47 -15.13 9.03
C TYR A 156 7.70 -15.73 10.43
N CYS A 157 6.91 -15.31 11.41
CA CYS A 157 7.00 -15.73 12.81
C CYS A 157 5.66 -16.36 13.24
N ASP A 158 5.71 -17.24 14.23
CA ASP A 158 4.53 -17.92 14.80
C ASP A 158 3.74 -17.02 15.78
N GLU A 159 4.02 -15.72 15.78
CA GLU A 159 3.29 -14.76 16.60
C GLU A 159 1.84 -14.66 16.13
N PRO A 160 0.88 -14.58 17.07
CA PRO A 160 -0.53 -14.53 16.73
C PRO A 160 -0.89 -13.27 15.95
N VAL A 161 -0.08 -12.21 16.00
CA VAL A 161 -0.21 -10.96 15.22
C VAL A 161 1.17 -10.59 14.67
N CYS A 162 1.25 -10.09 13.43
CA CYS A 162 2.51 -9.54 12.91
C CYS A 162 2.90 -8.29 13.71
N LYS A 163 3.94 -8.43 14.55
CA LYS A 163 4.41 -7.37 15.46
C LYS A 163 5.42 -6.40 14.82
N GLU A 164 5.31 -6.10 13.52
CA GLU A 164 6.23 -5.15 12.86
C GLU A 164 7.72 -5.49 13.17
N CYS A 165 8.04 -6.77 13.06
CA CYS A 165 9.24 -7.37 13.65
C CYS A 165 10.43 -7.43 12.68
N THR A 166 11.58 -7.90 13.20
CA THR A 166 12.84 -8.13 12.47
C THR A 166 12.67 -8.98 11.21
N PHE A 167 11.67 -9.87 11.15
CA PHE A 167 11.46 -10.76 10.00
C PHE A 167 10.80 -10.10 8.79
N ARG A 168 10.27 -8.87 8.91
CA ARG A 168 9.82 -8.01 7.80
C ARG A 168 8.90 -8.71 6.78
N CYS A 169 7.88 -9.40 7.26
CA CYS A 169 7.01 -10.22 6.41
C CYS A 169 6.20 -9.48 5.36
N LYS A 170 6.06 -8.15 5.49
CA LYS A 170 5.37 -7.27 4.54
C LYS A 170 6.35 -6.36 3.81
N GLN A 171 7.62 -6.79 3.66
CA GLN A 171 8.64 -6.00 2.98
C GLN A 171 8.20 -5.67 1.56
N GLY A 172 8.28 -4.38 1.22
CA GLY A 172 7.88 -3.83 -0.08
C GLY A 172 6.39 -3.51 -0.21
N PHE A 173 5.57 -3.84 0.78
CA PHE A 173 4.18 -3.35 0.84
C PHE A 173 4.21 -1.84 1.11
N ALA A 174 3.22 -1.13 0.58
CA ALA A 174 3.10 0.30 0.78
C ALA A 174 1.63 0.73 0.69
N VAL A 175 1.29 1.75 1.47
CA VAL A 175 0.02 2.46 1.38
C VAL A 175 0.25 3.75 0.60
N TYR A 176 -0.65 4.05 -0.33
CA TYR A 176 -0.69 5.31 -1.05
C TYR A 176 -2.04 5.98 -0.75
N ALA A 177 -2.00 7.15 -0.15
CA ALA A 177 -3.19 7.90 0.24
C ALA A 177 -3.26 9.19 -0.60
N ALA A 178 -4.24 9.27 -1.50
CA ALA A 178 -4.50 10.51 -2.23
C ALA A 178 -5.32 11.45 -1.37
N ILE A 179 -4.79 12.65 -1.18
CA ILE A 179 -5.41 13.73 -0.44
C ILE A 179 -5.62 14.88 -1.43
N ALA A 180 -6.87 15.23 -1.68
CA ALA A 180 -7.22 16.41 -2.46
C ALA A 180 -6.55 17.66 -1.84
N GLY A 181 -5.93 18.46 -2.69
CA GLY A 181 -5.15 19.63 -2.29
C GLY A 181 -3.75 19.39 -1.74
N LEU A 182 -3.29 18.13 -1.72
CA LEU A 182 -1.92 17.82 -1.32
C LEU A 182 -1.19 16.91 -2.32
N GLY A 183 -1.85 15.86 -2.80
CA GLY A 183 -1.25 14.85 -3.68
C GLY A 183 -1.31 13.45 -3.07
N ILE A 184 -0.41 12.56 -3.51
CA ILE A 184 -0.40 11.15 -3.08
C ILE A 184 0.71 10.95 -2.05
N VAL A 185 0.33 10.60 -0.82
CA VAL A 185 1.25 10.31 0.28
C VAL A 185 1.54 8.81 0.32
N LYS A 186 2.81 8.44 0.26
CA LYS A 186 3.31 7.07 0.40
C LYS A 186 3.67 6.79 1.86
N VAL A 187 3.23 5.64 2.35
CA VAL A 187 3.59 5.10 3.66
C VAL A 187 4.06 3.65 3.48
N PRO A 188 5.38 3.37 3.49
CA PRO A 188 5.87 2.01 3.38
C PRO A 188 5.48 1.19 4.61
N LEU A 189 5.08 -0.06 4.42
CA LEU A 189 4.77 -1.02 5.48
C LEU A 189 6.06 -1.66 6.04
N SER A 190 7.08 -0.82 6.22
CA SER A 190 8.40 -1.17 6.76
C SER A 190 8.58 -0.44 8.10
N PRO A 191 8.61 -1.17 9.24
CA PRO A 191 8.60 -0.56 10.58
C PRO A 191 9.80 0.32 10.92
N ASN A 192 10.91 0.20 10.16
CA ASN A 192 12.19 0.83 10.49
C ASN A 192 12.58 1.97 9.55
N ALA A 193 11.65 2.54 8.77
CA ALA A 193 12.02 3.66 7.91
C ALA A 193 12.51 4.89 8.72
N ARG A 194 12.06 5.11 9.97
CA ARG A 194 12.52 6.24 10.80
C ARG A 194 12.47 5.96 12.30
N ARG A 195 13.55 5.41 12.84
CA ARG A 195 14.03 5.68 14.22
C ARG A 195 15.56 5.77 14.16
N GLY A 196 16.02 6.83 13.49
CA GLY A 196 17.36 7.39 13.67
C GLY A 196 17.22 8.65 14.51
#